data_AF-A0AAD6AH07-F1
#
_entry.id   AF-A0AAD6AH07-F1
#
_cell.length_a   1.000
_cell.length_b   1.000
_cell.length_c   1.000
_cell.angle_alpha   90.00
_cell.angle_beta   90.00
_cell.angle_gamma   90.00
#
_symmetry.space_group_name_H-M   'P 1'
#
loop_
_entity.id
_entity.type
_entity.pdbx_description
1 polymer ?
#
loop_
_entity_poly.entity_id
_entity_poly.type
_entity_poly.pdbx_seq_one_letter_code
_entity_poly.pdbx_strand_id
1 'polypeptide(L)'
;MFFSGKPQNVPSRNPNSWSLLPGSYEIILCVDFIETTGGSKNCKQDLVKELQRNGVTFDVKGKLNVGDFLWVAREKICEKTFQYQRMLNRHLKCHNDTKRQPCNF
;
A
#
# COMPACT_ATOMS: atom_id res chain seq x y z
N MET A 1 -13.75 47.45 -1.55
CA MET A 1 -13.72 46.32 -2.50
C MET A 1 -13.85 45.04 -1.68
N PHE A 2 -15.01 44.38 -1.75
CA PHE A 2 -15.27 43.11 -1.07
C PHE A 2 -15.08 41.98 -2.08
N PHE A 3 -14.10 41.10 -1.87
CA PHE A 3 -13.98 39.88 -2.65
C PHE A 3 -14.94 38.84 -2.07
N SER A 4 -16.11 38.68 -2.71
CA SER A 4 -17.01 37.55 -2.44
C SER A 4 -16.50 36.33 -3.21
N GLY A 5 -15.75 35.47 -2.52
CA GLY A 5 -15.32 34.17 -3.05
C GLY A 5 -16.51 33.20 -3.09
N LYS A 6 -16.93 32.80 -4.28
CA LYS A 6 -17.95 31.77 -4.47
C LYS A 6 -17.44 30.43 -3.91
N PRO A 7 -18.29 29.61 -3.26
CA PRO A 7 -17.91 28.25 -2.89
C PRO A 7 -17.69 27.45 -4.18
N GLN A 8 -16.43 27.06 -4.36
CA GLN A 8 -15.95 26.22 -5.45
C GLN A 8 -16.64 24.85 -5.41
N ASN A 9 -17.21 24.52 -6.57
CA ASN A 9 -17.92 23.31 -6.93
C ASN A 9 -17.17 22.06 -6.44
N VAL A 10 -17.76 21.31 -5.50
CA VAL A 10 -17.28 19.97 -5.14
C VAL A 10 -17.47 19.07 -6.36
N PRO A 11 -16.40 18.55 -6.99
CA PRO A 11 -16.54 17.71 -8.15
C PRO A 11 -17.30 16.45 -7.73
N SER A 12 -18.40 16.17 -8.43
CA SER A 12 -19.16 14.93 -8.37
C SER A 12 -18.19 13.75 -8.48
N ARG A 13 -17.88 13.15 -7.33
CA ARG A 13 -16.88 12.09 -7.23
C ARG A 13 -17.51 10.85 -7.87
N ASN A 14 -17.07 10.52 -9.08
CA ASN A 14 -17.43 9.28 -9.74
C ASN A 14 -17.21 8.12 -8.73
N PRO A 15 -18.23 7.33 -8.39
CA PRO A 15 -18.14 6.30 -7.34
C PRO A 15 -17.12 5.19 -7.66
N ASN A 16 -16.60 5.15 -8.89
CA ASN A 16 -15.56 4.20 -9.32
C ASN A 16 -14.15 4.82 -9.42
N SER A 17 -13.95 6.08 -9.03
CA SER A 17 -12.62 6.70 -9.02
C SER A 17 -11.86 6.37 -7.72
N TRP A 18 -11.17 5.23 -7.73
CA TRP A 18 -10.28 4.86 -6.61
C TRP A 18 -9.11 5.83 -6.54
N SER A 19 -9.15 6.70 -5.52
CA SER A 19 -8.13 7.69 -5.23
C SER A 19 -7.63 7.46 -3.82
N LEU A 20 -6.30 7.34 -3.66
CA LEU A 20 -5.64 7.33 -2.36
C LEU A 20 -5.28 8.77 -2.00
N LEU A 21 -5.69 9.22 -0.82
CA LEU A 21 -5.38 10.57 -0.35
C LEU A 21 -3.96 10.59 0.23
N PRO A 22 -3.22 11.70 0.12
CA PRO A 22 -1.94 11.84 0.82
C PRO A 22 -2.08 11.48 2.30
N GLY A 23 -1.20 10.61 2.79
CA GLY A 23 -1.25 10.10 4.17
C GLY A 23 -2.10 8.83 4.38
N SER A 24 -3.01 8.49 3.47
CA SER A 24 -3.81 7.25 3.54
C SER A 24 -3.12 6.03 2.92
N TYR A 25 -1.92 6.21 2.36
CA TYR A 25 -1.14 5.15 1.73
C TYR A 25 0.33 5.28 2.08
N GLU A 26 1.06 4.19 1.89
CA GLU A 26 2.50 4.10 1.94
C GLU A 26 3.03 3.64 0.57
N ILE A 27 4.25 4.08 0.24
CA ILE A 27 4.93 3.62 -0.97
C ILE A 27 5.80 2.44 -0.59
N ILE A 28 5.58 1.31 -1.25
CA ILE A 28 6.28 0.05 -0.99
C ILE A 28 6.93 -0.46 -2.27
N LEU A 29 8.16 -0.95 -2.15
CA LEU A 29 8.89 -1.60 -3.24
C LEU A 29 8.52 -3.09 -3.27
N CYS A 30 7.81 -3.54 -4.31
CA CYS A 30 7.65 -4.97 -4.59
C CYS A 30 8.89 -5.47 -5.34
N VAL A 31 9.48 -6.56 -4.86
CA VAL A 31 10.63 -7.22 -5.48
C VAL A 31 10.20 -8.59 -5.98
N ASP A 32 10.51 -8.93 -7.24
CA ASP A 32 10.26 -10.26 -7.78
C ASP A 32 11.28 -11.28 -7.26
N PHE A 33 10.77 -12.37 -6.68
CA PHE A 33 11.65 -13.39 -6.15
C PHE A 33 12.28 -14.27 -7.24
N ILE A 34 11.62 -14.46 -8.38
CA ILE A 34 12.10 -15.40 -9.41
C ILE A 34 13.25 -14.78 -10.19
N GLU A 35 13.11 -13.52 -10.59
CA GLU A 35 14.10 -12.83 -11.43
C GLU A 35 15.25 -12.24 -10.60
N THR A 36 14.93 -11.55 -9.49
CA THR A 36 15.95 -10.87 -8.68
C THR A 36 16.73 -11.81 -7.73
N THR A 37 16.21 -13.03 -7.48
CA THR A 37 16.92 -14.10 -6.73
C THR A 37 17.35 -15.27 -7.61
N GLY A 38 17.31 -15.15 -8.93
CA GLY A 38 17.85 -16.15 -9.85
C GLY A 38 19.37 -16.40 -9.73
N GLY A 39 20.07 -15.71 -8.81
CA GLY A 39 21.50 -15.88 -8.50
C GLY A 39 21.78 -16.57 -7.16
N SER A 40 23.07 -16.70 -6.82
CA SER A 40 23.57 -17.25 -5.55
C SER A 40 22.78 -16.75 -4.32
N LYS A 41 22.60 -17.62 -3.30
CA LYS A 41 21.96 -17.30 -2.02
C LYS A 41 22.54 -16.04 -1.35
N ASN A 42 23.80 -15.71 -1.62
CA ASN A 42 24.47 -14.51 -1.10
C ASN A 42 23.86 -13.23 -1.70
N CYS A 43 23.61 -13.19 -3.01
CA CYS A 43 23.03 -12.04 -3.71
C CYS A 43 21.66 -11.64 -3.14
N LYS A 44 20.80 -12.63 -2.82
CA LYS A 44 19.52 -12.40 -2.15
C LYS A 44 19.68 -11.70 -0.79
N GLN A 45 20.60 -12.21 0.03
CA GLN A 45 20.81 -11.67 1.35
C GLN A 45 21.39 -10.27 1.29
N ASP A 46 22.26 -9.99 0.32
CA ASP A 46 22.88 -8.68 0.15
C ASP A 46 21.85 -7.64 -0.32
N LEU A 47 20.96 -7.98 -1.25
CA LEU A 47 19.86 -7.10 -1.65
C LEU A 47 18.93 -6.76 -0.47
N VAL A 48 18.50 -7.77 0.28
CA VAL A 48 17.62 -7.57 1.44
C VAL A 48 18.31 -6.72 2.51
N LYS A 49 19.59 -7.00 2.80
CA LYS A 49 20.38 -6.22 3.76
C LYS A 49 20.50 -4.77 3.33
N GLU A 50 20.80 -4.50 2.06
CA GLU A 50 20.94 -3.13 1.57
C GLU A 50 19.60 -2.39 1.57
N LEU A 51 18.48 -3.04 1.20
CA LEU A 51 17.15 -2.43 1.32
C LEU A 51 16.81 -2.08 2.78
N GLN A 52 17.09 -3.00 3.71
CA GLN A 52 16.90 -2.76 5.15
C GLN A 52 17.81 -1.65 5.68
N ARG A 53 19.10 -1.66 5.27
CA ARG A 53 20.10 -0.66 5.66
C ARG A 53 19.72 0.74 5.21
N ASN A 54 19.14 0.86 4.02
CA ASN A 54 18.66 2.12 3.47
C ASN A 54 17.25 2.51 3.96
N GLY A 55 16.63 1.70 4.84
CA GLY A 55 15.30 1.97 5.40
C GLY A 55 14.18 1.93 4.36
N VAL A 56 14.35 1.15 3.28
CA VAL A 56 13.34 1.01 2.24
C VAL A 56 12.25 0.06 2.72
N THR A 57 10.99 0.48 2.65
CA THR A 57 9.85 -0.42 2.85
C THR A 57 9.65 -1.28 1.59
N PHE A 58 9.75 -2.60 1.73
CA PHE A 58 9.62 -3.53 0.60
C PHE A 58 8.77 -4.77 0.93
N ASP A 59 8.23 -5.39 -0.10
CA ASP A 59 7.54 -6.68 -0.06
C ASP A 59 8.17 -7.62 -1.10
N VAL A 60 8.40 -8.87 -0.72
CA VAL A 60 8.98 -9.87 -1.62
C VAL A 60 7.84 -10.70 -2.18
N LYS A 61 7.51 -10.47 -3.45
CA LYS A 61 6.46 -11.21 -4.14
C LYS A 61 7.06 -12.34 -4.96
N GLY A 62 6.46 -13.52 -4.83
CA GLY A 62 6.95 -14.73 -5.49
C GLY A 62 6.81 -14.74 -7.01
N LYS A 63 6.06 -13.79 -7.60
CA LYS A 63 5.95 -13.60 -9.05
C LYS A 63 5.36 -12.23 -9.35
N LEU A 64 6.17 -11.31 -9.87
CA LEU A 64 5.67 -10.16 -10.61
C LEU A 64 5.42 -10.57 -12.06
N ASN A 65 4.30 -10.13 -12.62
CA ASN A 65 4.00 -10.41 -14.04
C ASN A 65 4.79 -9.50 -14.99
N VAL A 66 5.41 -8.44 -14.47
CA VAL A 66 6.21 -7.47 -15.22
C VAL A 66 7.32 -6.92 -14.33
N GLY A 67 8.58 -7.17 -14.72
CA GLY A 67 9.80 -6.58 -14.15
C GLY A 67 10.24 -7.13 -12.79
N ASP A 68 11.49 -6.80 -12.43
CA ASP A 68 12.15 -7.15 -11.17
C ASP A 68 11.64 -6.36 -9.96
N PHE A 69 11.35 -5.07 -10.18
CA PHE A 69 11.07 -4.09 -9.13
C PHE A 69 9.88 -3.23 -9.51
N LEU A 70 8.92 -3.09 -8.59
CA LEU A 70 7.72 -2.28 -8.80
C LEU A 70 7.38 -1.46 -7.54
N TRP A 71 7.30 -0.14 -7.69
CA TRP A 71 6.77 0.73 -6.64
C TRP A 71 5.24 0.73 -6.65
N VAL A 72 4.63 0.45 -5.50
CA VAL A 72 3.18 0.40 -5.34
C VAL A 72 2.75 1.34 -4.23
N ALA A 73 1.65 2.07 -4.43
CA ALA A 73 0.96 2.77 -3.37
C ALA A 73 0.02 1.78 -2.66
N ARG A 74 0.38 1.37 -1.45
CA ARG A 74 -0.41 0.47 -0.61
C ARG A 74 -1.23 1.27 0.39
N GLU A 75 -2.53 1.01 0.49
CA GLU A 75 -3.37 1.63 1.52
C GLU A 75 -2.87 1.26 2.92
N LYS A 76 -2.82 2.25 3.82
CA LYS A 76 -2.49 2.00 5.23
C LYS A 76 -3.69 1.37 5.93
N ILE A 77 -3.45 0.28 6.65
CA ILE A 77 -4.44 -0.29 7.57
C ILE A 77 -4.56 0.65 8.76
N CYS A 78 -5.78 0.92 9.24
CA CYS A 78 -5.93 1.74 10.43
C CYS A 78 -5.35 1.01 11.66
N GLU A 79 -4.64 1.73 12.54
CA GLU A 79 -3.89 1.17 13.69
C GLU A 79 -4.78 0.70 14.84
N LYS A 80 -5.94 0.09 14.54
CA LYS A 80 -6.87 -0.39 15.54
C LYS A 80 -6.32 -1.64 16.22
N THR A 81 -6.22 -1.57 17.54
CA THR A 81 -5.89 -2.73 18.37
C THR A 81 -7.14 -3.57 18.62
N PHE A 82 -7.08 -4.86 18.25
CA PHE A 82 -8.16 -5.80 18.51
C PHE A 82 -7.76 -6.80 19.59
N GLN A 83 -8.65 -7.05 20.56
CA GLN A 83 -8.39 -8.02 21.64
C GLN A 83 -8.30 -9.48 21.14
N TYR A 84 -8.88 -9.79 19.97
CA TYR A 84 -8.91 -11.15 19.42
C TYR A 84 -8.44 -11.19 17.97
N GLN A 85 -7.58 -12.16 17.64
CA GLN A 85 -7.05 -12.37 16.28
C GLN A 85 -8.15 -12.50 15.21
N ARG A 86 -9.29 -13.12 15.55
CA ARG A 86 -10.45 -13.24 14.65
C ARG A 86 -11.03 -11.87 14.23
N MET A 87 -10.98 -10.89 15.12
CA MET A 87 -11.48 -9.54 14.85
C MET A 87 -10.49 -8.75 14.01
N LEU A 88 -9.19 -8.87 14.29
CA LEU A 88 -8.14 -8.32 13.44
C LEU A 88 -8.22 -8.88 12.02
N ASN A 89 -8.29 -10.20 11.86
CA ASN A 89 -8.40 -10.84 10.55
C ASN A 89 -9.66 -10.41 9.78
N ARG A 90 -10.78 -10.16 10.48
CA ARG A 90 -11.99 -9.59 9.88
C ARG A 90 -11.77 -8.15 9.43
N HIS A 91 -11.10 -7.34 10.25
CA HIS A 91 -10.81 -5.95 9.97
C HIS A 91 -9.84 -5.76 8.80
N LEU A 92 -8.79 -6.59 8.72
CA LEU A 92 -7.85 -6.62 7.61
C LEU A 92 -8.54 -6.90 6.26
N LYS A 93 -9.65 -7.63 6.26
CA LYS A 93 -10.47 -7.86 5.06
C LYS A 93 -11.20 -6.61 4.58
N CYS A 94 -11.53 -5.66 5.48
CA CYS A 94 -12.14 -4.38 5.08
C CYS A 94 -11.16 -3.47 4.34
N HIS A 95 -9.86 -3.66 4.57
CA HIS A 95 -8.78 -2.99 3.85
C HIS A 95 -8.29 -3.78 2.63
N ASN A 96 -8.91 -4.92 2.30
CA ASN A 96 -8.55 -5.71 1.12
C ASN A 96 -9.46 -5.34 -0.08
N ASP A 97 -8.90 -5.41 -1.30
CA ASP A 97 -9.42 -4.83 -2.56
C ASP A 97 -10.84 -5.25 -2.97
N THR A 98 -11.45 -6.24 -2.30
CA THR A 98 -12.78 -6.77 -2.67
C THR A 98 -13.96 -6.08 -1.96
N LYS A 99 -13.75 -5.31 -0.88
CA LYS A 99 -14.85 -4.59 -0.20
C LYS A 99 -14.34 -3.48 0.72
N ARG A 100 -14.13 -2.28 0.15
CA ARG A 100 -13.89 -1.04 0.91
C ARG A 100 -15.17 -0.60 1.62
N GLN A 101 -15.57 -1.31 2.68
CA GLN A 101 -16.49 -0.72 3.65
C GLN A 101 -15.69 0.32 4.44
N PRO A 102 -16.21 1.56 4.61
CA PRO A 102 -15.57 2.53 5.48
C PRO A 102 -15.34 1.87 6.85
N CYS A 103 -14.10 1.92 7.36
CA CYS A 103 -13.81 1.43 8.69
C CYS A 103 -14.50 2.34 9.71
N ASN A 104 -15.76 2.05 10.02
CA ASN A 104 -16.61 2.94 10.80
C ASN A 104 -16.76 2.55 12.28
N PHE A 105 -16.09 1.50 12.77
CA PHE A 105 -16.07 1.12 14.18
C PHE A 105 -14.74 0.48 14.56
#